data_AF-A0A853EGY4-F1
#
_entry.id   AF-A0A853EGY4-F1
#
_cell.length_a   1.000
_cell.length_b   1.000
_cell.length_c   1.000
_cell.angle_alpha   90.00
_cell.angle_beta   90.00
_cell.angle_gamma   90.00
#
_symmetry.space_group_name_H-M   'P 1'
#
loop_
_entity.id
_entity.type
_entity.pdbx_description
1 polymer ?
#
loop_
_entity_poly.entity_id
_entity_poly.type
_entity_poly.pdbx_seq_one_letter_code
_entity_poly.pdbx_strand_id
1 'polypeptide(L)' 'MRTTVDLPPALHHRVSRTAAARGVSLSSMISELTALGLEYSQEDHEEPMSTSPVTGLPQLRAGRPITADEVADFLAESE' A
#
# COMPACT_ATOMS: atom_id res chain seq x y z
N MET A 1 19.74 4.27 15.39
CA MET A 1 19.38 4.27 16.83
C MET A 1 18.95 2.87 17.23
N ARG A 2 19.24 2.41 18.46
CA ARG A 2 18.78 1.11 18.95
C ARG A 2 17.58 1.33 19.85
N THR A 3 16.46 0.69 19.50
CA THR A 3 15.21 0.76 20.26
C THR A 3 14.83 -0.65 20.68
N THR A 4 14.44 -0.82 21.94
CA THR A 4 13.88 -2.08 22.46
C THR A 4 12.37 -1.91 22.49
N VAL A 5 11.65 -2.88 21.92
CA VAL A 5 10.19 -2.87 21.86
C VAL A 5 9.66 -4.21 22.37
N ASP A 6 8.62 -4.16 23.20
CA ASP A 6 7.93 -5.36 23.66
C ASP A 6 6.88 -5.76 22.63
N LEU A 7 6.98 -6.98 22.11
CA LEU A 7 6.03 -7.53 21.15
C LEU A 7 5.17 -8.61 21.83
N PRO A 8 3.83 -8.56 21.68
CA PRO A 8 2.99 -9.67 22.09
C PRO A 8 3.47 -11.00 21.46
N PRO A 9 3.41 -12.14 22.17
CA PRO A 9 3.99 -13.40 21.69
C PRO A 9 3.52 -13.80 20.29
N ALA A 10 2.23 -13.65 20.00
CA ALA A 10 1.66 -13.96 18.69
C ALA A 10 2.24 -13.08 17.57
N LEU A 11 2.47 -11.78 17.86
CA LEU A 11 3.06 -10.85 16.91
C LEU A 11 4.53 -11.18 16.66
N HIS A 12 5.28 -11.47 17.74
CA HIS A 12 6.68 -11.89 17.65
C HIS A 12 6.85 -13.14 16.78
N HIS A 13 6.00 -14.17 16.97
CA HIS A 13 6.01 -15.38 16.14
C HIS A 13 5.71 -15.08 14.67
N ARG A 14 4.72 -14.22 14.40
CA ARG A 14 4.35 -13.85 13.02
C ARG A 14 5.51 -13.15 12.31
N VAL A 15 6.12 -12.15 12.95
CA VAL A 15 7.24 -11.39 12.38
C VAL A 15 8.47 -12.28 12.20
N SER A 16 8.79 -13.12 13.18
CA SER A 16 9.93 -14.06 13.11
C SER A 16 9.81 -15.01 11.92
N ARG A 17 8.62 -15.58 11.71
CA ARG A 17 8.37 -16.47 10.58
C ARG A 17 8.51 -15.76 9.24
N THR A 18 7.98 -14.53 9.13
CA THR A 18 8.09 -13.75 7.89
C THR A 18 9.53 -13.35 7.61
N ALA A 19 10.29 -12.93 8.63
CA ALA A 19 11.71 -12.59 8.49
C ALA A 19 12.54 -13.81 8.02
N ALA A 20 12.30 -14.98 8.62
CA ALA A 20 12.94 -16.23 8.22
C ALA A 20 12.60 -16.62 6.77
N ALA A 21 11.33 -16.51 6.37
CA ALA A 21 10.90 -16.80 5.00
C ALA A 21 11.54 -15.85 3.96
N ARG A 22 11.84 -14.61 4.35
CA ARG A 22 12.51 -13.62 3.50
C ARG A 22 14.04 -13.64 3.61
N GLY A 23 14.60 -14.46 4.51
CA GLY A 23 16.06 -14.52 4.74
C GLY A 23 16.66 -13.25 5.35
N VAL A 24 15.87 -12.44 6.06
CA VAL A 24 16.30 -11.18 6.68
C VAL A 24 16.28 -11.27 8.21
N SER A 25 17.00 -10.36 8.87
CA SER A 25 16.97 -10.29 10.33
C SER A 25 15.63 -9.77 10.85
N LEU A 26 15.28 -10.16 12.09
CA LEU A 26 14.06 -9.73 12.75
C LEU A 26 14.01 -8.21 12.95
N SER A 27 15.14 -7.58 13.27
CA SER A 27 15.23 -6.12 13.39
C SER A 27 15.03 -5.41 12.05
N SER A 28 15.56 -5.96 10.94
CA SER A 28 15.35 -5.41 9.61
C SER A 28 13.88 -5.47 9.21
N MET A 29 13.23 -6.62 9.45
CA MET A 29 11.81 -6.80 9.16
C MET A 29 10.93 -5.84 9.98
N ILE A 30 11.22 -5.63 11.26
CA ILE A 30 10.47 -4.69 12.10
C ILE A 30 10.66 -3.26 11.60
N SER A 31 11.89 -2.86 11.27
CA SER A 31 12.16 -1.52 10.74
C SER A 31 11.41 -1.26 9.42
N GLU A 32 11.42 -2.23 8.50
CA GLU A 32 10.69 -2.15 7.22
C GLU A 32 9.18 -2.00 7.44
N LEU A 33 8.58 -2.88 8.26
CA LEU A 33 7.15 -2.81 8.56
C LEU A 33 6.75 -1.52 9.28
N THR A 34 7.64 -0.96 10.10
CA THR A 34 7.40 0.31 10.79
C THR A 34 7.41 1.48 9.80
N ALA A 35 8.37 1.51 8.86
CA ALA A 35 8.40 2.52 7.81
C ALA A 35 7.13 2.47 6.95
N LEU A 36 6.74 1.29 6.49
CA LEU A 36 5.50 1.09 5.73
C LEU A 36 4.28 1.56 6.53
N GLY A 37 4.16 1.18 7.79
CA GLY A 37 3.04 1.62 8.65
C GLY A 37 2.97 3.14 8.82
N LEU A 38 4.11 3.83 8.86
CA LEU A 38 4.17 5.29 8.95
C LEU A 38 3.86 5.99 7.62
N GLU A 39 4.17 5.36 6.48
CA GLU A 39 3.76 5.84 5.15
C GLU A 39 2.24 5.74 5.02
N TYR A 40 1.66 4.55 5.28
CA TYR A 40 0.21 4.35 5.25
C TYR A 40 -0.55 5.28 6.23
N SER A 41 0.01 5.56 7.41
CA SER A 41 -0.63 6.47 8.38
C SER A 41 -0.55 7.94 7.97
N GLN A 42 0.43 8.34 7.15
CA GLN A 42 0.48 9.69 6.60
C GLN A 42 -0.45 9.87 5.39
N GLU A 43 -0.85 8.76 4.78
CA GLU A 43 -1.82 8.68 3.70
C GLU A 43 -3.28 8.64 4.20
N ASP A 44 -3.55 9.08 5.45
CA ASP A 44 -4.90 9.42 5.97
C ASP A 44 -5.55 10.62 5.21
N HIS A 45 -5.32 10.71 3.91
CA HIS A 45 -6.31 11.20 2.98
C HIS A 45 -7.36 10.09 2.84
N GLU A 46 -8.22 9.97 3.85
CA GLU A 46 -9.56 9.42 3.65
C GLU A 46 -10.28 10.35 2.65
N GLU A 47 -9.91 10.32 1.37
CA GLU A 47 -10.85 10.72 0.34
C GLU A 47 -11.98 9.69 0.46
N PRO A 48 -13.18 10.11 0.89
CA PRO A 48 -14.28 9.18 1.06
C PRO A 48 -14.47 8.46 -0.27
N MET A 49 -14.37 7.12 -0.25
CA MET A 49 -14.61 6.29 -1.43
C MET A 49 -15.99 6.66 -1.98
N SER A 50 -16.00 7.45 -3.05
CA SER A 50 -17.22 7.93 -3.65
C SER A 50 -17.85 6.79 -4.43
N THR A 51 -19.15 6.59 -4.29
CA THR A 51 -19.87 5.61 -5.12
C THR A 51 -20.19 6.22 -6.47
N SER A 52 -19.93 5.48 -7.54
CA SER A 52 -20.27 5.90 -8.90
C SER A 52 -21.79 6.10 -9.04
N PRO A 53 -22.28 7.26 -9.51
CA PRO A 53 -23.71 7.46 -9.75
C PRO A 53 -24.23 6.64 -10.95
N VAL A 54 -23.32 6.16 -11.82
CA VAL A 54 -23.67 5.38 -13.02
C VAL A 54 -23.74 3.89 -12.72
N THR A 55 -22.80 3.36 -11.93
CA THR A 55 -22.68 1.91 -11.68
C THR A 55 -23.07 1.49 -10.26
N GLY A 56 -23.16 2.43 -9.31
CA GLY A 56 -23.41 2.15 -7.89
C GLY A 56 -22.23 1.51 -7.15
N LEU A 57 -21.11 1.28 -7.82
CA LEU A 57 -19.92 0.63 -7.24
C LEU A 57 -18.98 1.67 -6.58
N PRO A 58 -18.18 1.28 -5.56
CA PRO A 58 -17.11 2.12 -5.03
C PRO A 58 -16.14 2.54 -6.13
N GLN A 59 -15.88 3.84 -6.25
CA GLN A 59 -14.87 4.40 -7.15
C GLN A 59 -13.58 4.63 -6.38
N LEU A 60 -12.50 4.00 -6.85
CA LEU A 60 -11.14 4.29 -6.42
C LEU A 60 -10.53 5.27 -7.43
N ARG A 61 -10.08 6.44 -6.97
CA ARG A 61 -9.28 7.34 -7.80
C ARG A 61 -7.81 7.07 -7.54
N ALA A 62 -7.11 6.59 -8.56
CA ALA A 62 -5.68 6.36 -8.52
C ALA A 62 -5.03 7.09 -9.71
N GLY A 63 -4.06 7.96 -9.43
CA GLY A 63 -3.35 8.72 -10.46
C GLY A 63 -4.18 9.82 -11.10
N ARG A 64 -3.88 10.15 -12.38
CA ARG A 64 -4.59 11.18 -13.15
C ARG A 64 -5.77 10.56 -13.92
N PRO A 65 -6.90 11.27 -14.07
CA PRO A 65 -7.96 10.81 -14.95
C PRO A 65 -7.43 10.70 -16.39
N ILE A 66 -7.68 9.56 -17.03
CA ILE A 66 -7.38 9.35 -18.45
C ILE A 66 -8.64 9.66 -19.25
N THR A 67 -8.54 10.51 -20.26
CA THR A 67 -9.68 10.88 -21.12
C THR A 67 -9.86 9.91 -22.28
N ALA A 68 -11.05 9.91 -22.88
CA ALA A 68 -11.31 9.12 -24.09
C ALA A 68 -10.38 9.52 -25.25
N ASP A 69 -10.04 10.81 -25.35
CA ASP A 69 -9.11 11.33 -26.35
C ASP A 69 -7.70 10.75 -26.14
N GLU A 70 -7.22 10.69 -24.89
CA GLU A 70 -5.91 10.09 -24.57
C GLU A 70 -5.86 8.59 -24.89
N VAL A 71 -6.98 7.88 -24.75
CA VAL A 71 -7.08 6.47 -25.17
C VAL A 71 -7.06 6.35 -26.69
N ALA A 72 -7.75 7.24 -27.40
CA ALA A 72 -7.78 7.24 -28.86
C ALA A 72 -6.40 7.55 -29.45
N ASP A 73 -5.69 8.54 -28.90
CA ASP A 73 -4.33 8.90 -29.29
C ASP A 73 -3.35 7.73 -29.08
N PHE A 74 -3.43 7.06 -27.93
CA PHE A 74 -2.58 5.88 -27.63
C PHE A 74 -2.81 4.72 -28.60
N LEU A 75 -4.08 4.45 -28.97
CA LEU A 75 -4.41 3.39 -29.92
C LEU A 75 -3.93 3.73 -31.34
N ALA A 76 -3.99 5.01 -31.74
CA ALA A 76 -3.53 5.47 -33.05
C ALA A 76 -1.99 5.43 -33.20
N GLU A 77 -1.23 5.62 -32.13
CA GLU A 77 0.25 5.48 -32.13
C GLU A 77 0.72 4.02 -32.25
N SER A 78 -0.18 3.05 -32.09
CA SER A 78 0.13 1.61 -32.11
C SER A 78 -0.10 0.94 -33.49
N GLU A 79 -0.54 1.71 -34.49
CA GLU A 79 -0.64 1.30 -35.92
C GLU A 79 0.57 1.78 -36.75
#